data_AF-A0A1U9NKW7-F1
#
_entry.id   AF-A0A1U9NKW7-F1
#
_cell.length_a   1.000
_cell.length_b   1.000
_cell.length_c   1.000
_cell.angle_alpha   90.00
_cell.angle_beta   90.00
_cell.angle_gamma   90.00
#
_symmetry.space_group_name_H-M   'P 1'
#
loop_
_entity.id
_entity.type
_entity.pdbx_description
1 polymer ?
#
loop_
_entity_poly.entity_id
_entity_poly.type
_entity_poly.pdbx_seq_one_letter_code
_entity_poly.pdbx_strand_id
1 'polypeptide(L)'
;MKLTVEFLRNEPIADKAKNMKAAKSKSRLWSVRLLAGGVGFGFLAYASAILGAALTFIVLFDLCVYTLLIAAILFCYSLTSSNKQTALLGHRFLLAASAVGLIVLGFFVNKLMTGQDPSGAEQAGKTQRDRQKLLSMPYLDWAKNDGSTTGVIINKPEKSYQGPNLTASKVWGFDEVAYLYDMEGELVHRWTTEEDLPTFWEYAELTETGDLLAIAYEKGMSKFDWDSNLIWDNNDLRPHHDFFVSEGKHIFAMSREDSVIFVSGIPFPILEDTVVELDANGKTLKEYRYLHSIKERIPVRKLASNYLWFLNPVNMLRLVSSKLKNGYAFGNDTGFDLMHSNSIQVLERDLPELGQKGDFLLSIRELDLVCVYRPSTKTVVWSWGPGTICRQHHPTALKNGNVLIFDNGTVLGYSRILEIGPGSKEILWSYNSQGNMSFFSGRAGGCQRLPNGNTLITESHKSHVFEVTERGEIVWSFINPLQIKNKRPVIYRMMRITDPEIRSQIEKNMSETN
;
A
#
# COMPACT_ATOMS: atom_id res chain seq x y z
N MET A 1 47.83 19.79 33.63
CA MET A 1 48.63 18.92 32.74
C MET A 1 48.66 19.62 31.38
N LYS A 2 49.74 20.37 31.13
CA LYS A 2 50.04 21.12 29.89
C LYS A 2 50.86 20.22 28.95
N LEU A 3 50.74 20.40 27.64
CA LEU A 3 51.85 20.49 26.66
C LEU A 3 51.24 20.84 25.27
N THR A 4 51.26 22.11 24.80
CA THR A 4 52.27 22.80 23.95
C THR A 4 52.40 22.15 22.55
N VAL A 5 51.85 22.69 21.45
CA VAL A 5 52.31 23.79 20.54
C VAL A 5 53.78 23.73 20.16
N GLU A 6 54.09 23.51 18.87
CA GLU A 6 55.18 24.25 18.21
C GLU A 6 54.99 24.35 16.70
N PHE A 7 55.21 25.57 16.21
CA PHE A 7 55.07 26.07 14.85
C PHE A 7 56.36 26.87 14.60
N LEU A 8 57.12 26.58 13.55
CA LEU A 8 58.20 27.45 13.03
C LEU A 8 58.17 27.31 11.50
N ARG A 9 57.60 28.26 10.74
CA ARG A 9 58.07 29.59 10.30
C ARG A 9 59.13 29.58 9.16
N ASN A 10 58.67 30.15 8.03
CA ASN A 10 59.29 31.15 7.13
C ASN A 10 60.44 30.76 6.16
N GLU A 11 60.10 30.69 4.86
CA GLU A 11 60.51 31.54 3.70
C GLU A 11 61.89 32.26 3.72
N PRO A 12 62.56 32.59 2.57
CA PRO A 12 61.98 32.90 1.25
C PRO A 12 62.78 32.52 -0.03
N ILE A 13 62.16 32.89 -1.16
CA ILE A 13 62.57 32.93 -2.59
C ILE A 13 63.84 33.77 -2.88
N ALA A 14 64.67 33.33 -3.85
CA ALA A 14 65.22 34.11 -5.00
C ALA A 14 66.69 33.82 -5.38
N ASP A 15 66.86 33.52 -6.67
CA ASP A 15 67.84 34.12 -7.62
C ASP A 15 69.25 33.53 -7.90
N LYS A 16 69.53 33.58 -9.21
CA LYS A 16 70.83 33.70 -9.93
C LYS A 16 71.66 32.45 -10.30
N ALA A 17 71.34 31.99 -11.50
CA ALA A 17 72.22 31.87 -12.68
C ALA A 17 73.75 32.12 -12.57
N LYS A 18 74.47 31.29 -13.36
CA LYS A 18 75.82 31.39 -13.93
C LYS A 18 77.00 30.92 -13.06
N ASN A 19 77.64 29.83 -13.50
CA ASN A 19 78.94 29.95 -14.19
C ASN A 19 79.36 28.67 -14.95
N MET A 20 79.68 28.86 -16.23
CA MET A 20 80.41 27.95 -17.11
C MET A 20 81.92 27.95 -16.80
N LYS A 21 82.57 26.79 -16.95
CA LYS A 21 83.80 26.52 -17.75
C LYS A 21 84.44 25.21 -17.24
N ALA A 22 84.38 24.12 -17.98
CA ALA A 22 85.18 23.75 -19.16
C ALA A 22 86.35 22.81 -18.78
N ALA A 23 86.27 21.56 -19.23
CA ALA A 23 87.44 20.74 -19.56
C ALA A 23 87.09 19.84 -20.75
N LYS A 24 87.90 19.98 -21.79
CA LYS A 24 87.81 19.36 -23.13
C LYS A 24 88.36 17.93 -23.13
N SER A 25 88.13 17.27 -24.29
CA SER A 25 88.83 16.11 -24.89
C SER A 25 88.21 14.74 -24.55
N LYS A 26 87.86 13.84 -25.49
CA LYS A 26 88.28 13.64 -26.89
C LYS A 26 87.23 12.80 -27.66
N SER A 27 87.23 13.02 -28.96
CA SER A 27 86.53 12.38 -30.09
C SER A 27 86.33 10.85 -30.08
N ARG A 28 85.17 10.41 -30.61
CA ARG A 28 85.11 9.55 -31.81
C ARG A 28 83.72 9.58 -32.48
N LEU A 29 83.74 9.78 -33.79
CA LEU A 29 82.60 9.81 -34.73
C LEU A 29 81.76 8.52 -34.68
N TRP A 30 80.44 8.64 -34.84
CA TRP A 30 79.68 7.99 -35.93
C TRP A 30 78.49 8.88 -36.30
N SER A 31 78.35 9.13 -37.60
CA SER A 31 77.29 9.92 -38.24
C SER A 31 76.09 9.04 -38.58
N VAL A 32 74.87 9.42 -38.17
CA VAL A 32 73.63 9.10 -38.89
C VAL A 32 72.66 10.30 -38.80
N ARG A 33 72.21 10.76 -39.96
CA ARG A 33 71.18 11.80 -40.18
C ARG A 33 69.77 11.24 -39.88
N LEU A 34 68.91 12.12 -39.34
CA LEU A 34 67.45 12.21 -39.51
C LEU A 34 66.58 10.95 -39.30
N LEU A 35 65.75 10.97 -38.24
CA LEU A 35 64.35 10.48 -38.22
C LEU A 35 63.69 10.83 -36.86
N ALA A 36 63.35 12.11 -36.65
CA ALA A 36 62.65 12.56 -35.44
C ALA A 36 61.39 13.39 -35.78
N GLY A 37 60.66 12.98 -36.84
CA GLY A 37 59.42 13.64 -37.27
C GLY A 37 58.17 12.74 -37.29
N GLY A 38 58.28 11.43 -37.04
CA GLY A 38 57.19 10.48 -37.27
C GLY A 38 56.44 9.97 -36.03
N VAL A 39 57.05 10.03 -34.83
CA VAL A 39 56.53 9.30 -33.66
C VAL A 39 55.63 10.16 -32.77
N GLY A 40 55.83 11.48 -32.74
CA GLY A 40 55.01 12.41 -31.93
C GLY A 40 53.62 12.70 -32.50
N PHE A 41 53.49 12.78 -33.84
CA PHE A 41 52.20 13.02 -34.50
C PHE A 41 51.28 11.80 -34.45
N GLY A 42 51.82 10.58 -34.56
CA GLY A 42 51.05 9.34 -34.42
C GLY A 42 50.48 9.17 -33.02
N PHE A 43 51.25 9.52 -31.98
CA PHE A 43 50.79 9.40 -30.59
C PHE A 43 49.72 10.44 -30.23
N LEU A 44 49.85 11.68 -30.70
CA LEU A 44 48.84 12.73 -30.53
C LEU A 44 47.55 12.45 -31.32
N ALA A 45 47.66 11.96 -32.57
CA ALA A 45 46.51 11.56 -33.36
C ALA A 45 45.80 10.33 -32.75
N TYR A 46 46.56 9.38 -32.21
CA TYR A 46 46.02 8.21 -31.51
C TYR A 46 45.34 8.59 -30.19
N ALA A 47 45.95 9.47 -29.39
CA ALA A 47 45.34 9.99 -28.16
C ALA A 47 44.08 10.83 -28.45
N SER A 48 44.09 11.66 -29.51
CA SER A 48 42.91 12.42 -29.96
C SER A 48 41.79 11.52 -30.49
N ALA A 49 42.13 10.43 -31.18
CA ALA A 49 41.17 9.44 -31.64
C ALA A 49 40.55 8.65 -30.47
N ILE A 50 41.35 8.32 -29.45
CA ILE A 50 40.87 7.70 -28.21
C ILE A 50 39.96 8.66 -27.44
N LEU A 51 40.34 9.93 -27.29
CA LEU A 51 39.50 10.93 -26.62
C LEU A 51 38.19 11.16 -27.39
N GLY A 52 38.25 11.27 -28.72
CA GLY A 52 37.07 11.41 -29.57
C GLY A 52 36.15 10.19 -29.50
N ALA A 53 36.72 8.97 -29.48
CA ALA A 53 35.97 7.75 -29.28
C ALA A 53 35.34 7.66 -27.87
N ALA A 54 36.07 8.09 -26.83
CA ALA A 54 35.57 8.13 -25.45
C ALA A 54 34.43 9.16 -25.28
N LEU A 55 34.54 10.34 -25.92
CA LEU A 55 33.48 11.35 -25.89
C LEU A 55 32.24 10.87 -26.66
N THR A 56 32.45 10.27 -27.85
CA THR A 56 31.37 9.66 -28.64
C THR A 56 30.71 8.51 -27.86
N PHE A 57 31.49 7.73 -27.10
CA PHE A 57 30.99 6.69 -26.22
C PHE A 57 30.09 7.26 -25.12
N ILE A 58 30.54 8.30 -24.40
CA ILE A 58 29.74 8.95 -23.36
C ILE A 58 28.41 9.46 -23.95
N VAL A 59 28.47 10.14 -25.11
CA VAL A 59 27.26 10.68 -25.76
C VAL A 59 26.31 9.58 -26.23
N LEU A 60 26.81 8.50 -26.85
CA LEU A 60 25.96 7.39 -27.31
C LEU A 60 25.38 6.58 -26.14
N PHE A 61 26.17 6.40 -25.08
CA PHE A 61 25.72 5.76 -23.85
C PHE A 61 24.61 6.57 -23.20
N ASP A 62 24.83 7.88 -23.01
CA ASP A 62 23.83 8.80 -22.48
C ASP A 62 22.56 8.79 -23.34
N LEU A 63 22.69 8.86 -24.67
CA LEU A 63 21.55 8.81 -25.60
C LEU A 63 20.75 7.51 -25.48
N CYS A 64 21.42 6.36 -25.32
CA CYS A 64 20.76 5.07 -25.09
C CYS A 64 20.03 5.06 -23.74
N VAL A 65 20.67 5.56 -22.68
CA VAL A 65 20.06 5.67 -21.35
C VAL A 65 18.82 6.56 -21.41
N TYR A 66 18.89 7.73 -22.06
CA TYR A 66 17.75 8.62 -22.25
C TYR A 66 16.64 7.97 -23.08
N THR A 67 16.98 7.24 -24.14
CA THR A 67 15.99 6.54 -24.98
C THR A 67 15.25 5.46 -24.19
N LEU A 68 15.98 4.67 -23.40
CA LEU A 68 15.37 3.66 -22.52
C LEU A 68 14.54 4.30 -21.41
N LEU A 69 14.99 5.40 -20.83
CA LEU A 69 14.24 6.15 -19.82
C LEU A 69 12.93 6.70 -20.40
N ILE A 70 12.99 7.33 -21.58
CA ILE A 70 11.80 7.84 -22.29
C ILE A 70 10.84 6.68 -22.62
N ALA A 71 11.36 5.56 -23.12
CA ALA A 71 10.53 4.40 -23.41
C ALA A 71 9.88 3.82 -22.14
N ALA A 72 10.60 3.78 -21.02
CA ALA A 72 10.07 3.35 -19.72
C ALA A 72 9.00 4.31 -19.20
N ILE A 73 9.21 5.63 -19.34
CA ILE A 73 8.20 6.66 -19.02
C ILE A 73 6.93 6.42 -19.85
N LEU A 74 7.07 6.30 -21.17
CA LEU A 74 5.94 6.09 -22.08
C LEU A 74 5.20 4.78 -21.78
N PHE A 75 5.92 3.71 -21.43
CA PHE A 75 5.30 2.45 -21.02
C PHE A 75 4.56 2.59 -19.68
N CYS A 76 5.14 3.26 -18.67
CA CYS A 76 4.45 3.50 -17.40
C CYS A 76 3.16 4.30 -17.62
N TYR A 77 3.21 5.37 -18.41
CA TYR A 77 2.01 6.16 -18.77
C TYR A 77 0.99 5.35 -19.58
N SER A 78 1.44 4.41 -20.41
CA SER A 78 0.53 3.59 -21.19
C SER A 78 -0.27 2.61 -20.32
N LEU A 79 0.27 2.21 -19.16
CA LEU A 79 -0.43 1.39 -18.16
C LEU A 79 -1.50 2.18 -17.38
N THR A 80 -1.30 3.48 -17.16
CA THR A 80 -2.25 4.32 -16.42
C THR A 80 -3.38 4.88 -17.29
N SER A 81 -3.19 4.92 -18.60
CA SER A 81 -4.22 5.34 -19.56
C SER A 81 -5.55 4.58 -19.38
N SER A 82 -6.65 5.30 -19.54
CA SER A 82 -8.01 4.72 -19.55
C SER A 82 -8.28 3.84 -20.77
N ASN A 83 -7.56 4.06 -21.88
CA ASN A 83 -7.69 3.26 -23.09
C ASN A 83 -6.89 1.95 -22.97
N LYS A 84 -7.57 0.80 -22.97
CA LYS A 84 -6.92 -0.52 -22.83
C LYS A 84 -5.87 -0.81 -23.90
N GLN A 85 -6.01 -0.27 -25.11
CA GLN A 85 -5.09 -0.55 -26.23
C GLN A 85 -3.77 0.24 -26.15
N THR A 86 -3.71 1.34 -25.38
CA THR A 86 -2.47 2.12 -25.26
C THR A 86 -1.37 1.33 -24.57
N ALA A 87 -1.73 0.43 -23.63
CA ALA A 87 -0.78 -0.43 -22.95
C ALA A 87 0.02 -1.32 -23.92
N LEU A 88 -0.65 -1.89 -24.94
CA LEU A 88 -0.02 -2.71 -25.97
C LEU A 88 0.96 -1.90 -26.83
N LEU A 89 0.58 -0.67 -27.19
CA LEU A 89 1.44 0.24 -27.95
C LEU A 89 2.70 0.63 -27.16
N GLY A 90 2.53 0.99 -25.89
CA GLY A 90 3.65 1.30 -24.99
C GLY A 90 4.59 0.12 -24.81
N HIS A 91 4.07 -1.10 -24.66
CA HIS A 91 4.89 -2.31 -24.58
C HIS A 91 5.70 -2.56 -25.85
N ARG A 92 5.08 -2.42 -27.02
CA ARG A 92 5.78 -2.55 -28.32
C ARG A 92 6.89 -1.52 -28.48
N PHE A 93 6.63 -0.28 -28.05
CA PHE A 93 7.63 0.79 -28.08
C PHE A 93 8.81 0.52 -27.14
N LEU A 94 8.53 0.04 -25.91
CA LEU A 94 9.58 -0.35 -24.97
C LEU A 94 10.42 -1.53 -25.46
N LEU A 95 9.80 -2.54 -26.08
CA LEU A 95 10.53 -3.64 -26.72
C LEU A 95 11.41 -3.15 -27.87
N ALA A 96 10.91 -2.25 -28.72
CA ALA A 96 11.70 -1.67 -29.80
C ALA A 96 12.91 -0.88 -29.24
N ALA A 97 12.71 -0.04 -28.21
CA ALA A 97 13.78 0.69 -27.56
C ALA A 97 14.80 -0.25 -26.86
N SER A 98 14.32 -1.33 -26.24
CA SER A 98 15.17 -2.35 -25.60
C SER A 98 15.96 -3.16 -26.62
N ALA A 99 15.38 -3.47 -27.79
CA ALA A 99 16.09 -4.13 -28.88
C ALA A 99 17.21 -3.24 -29.44
N VAL A 100 16.97 -1.93 -29.58
CA VAL A 100 18.01 -0.95 -29.95
C VAL A 100 19.11 -0.91 -28.88
N GLY A 101 18.75 -0.85 -27.60
CA GLY A 101 19.70 -0.89 -26.49
C GLY A 101 20.54 -2.19 -26.46
N LEU A 102 19.92 -3.35 -26.71
CA LEU A 102 20.59 -4.66 -26.80
C LEU A 102 21.43 -4.83 -28.07
N ILE A 103 21.08 -4.18 -29.19
CA ILE A 103 21.94 -4.16 -30.39
C ILE A 103 23.20 -3.35 -30.10
N VAL A 104 23.08 -2.20 -29.43
CA VAL A 104 24.22 -1.36 -29.01
C VAL A 104 25.08 -2.09 -27.96
N LEU A 105 24.45 -2.77 -26.99
CA LEU A 105 25.14 -3.54 -25.96
C LEU A 105 25.75 -4.85 -26.53
N GLY A 106 25.03 -5.56 -27.40
CA GLY A 106 25.41 -6.84 -28.00
C GLY A 106 26.54 -6.73 -29.02
N PHE A 107 26.61 -5.63 -29.77
CA PHE A 107 27.79 -5.32 -30.61
C PHE A 107 29.08 -5.18 -29.78
N PHE A 108 28.96 -4.88 -28.49
CA PHE A 108 30.09 -4.58 -27.61
C PHE A 108 30.38 -5.65 -26.55
N VAL A 109 29.37 -6.40 -26.08
CA VAL A 109 29.56 -7.60 -25.24
C VAL A 109 30.33 -8.68 -26.02
N ASN A 110 30.15 -8.77 -27.34
CA ASN A 110 30.97 -9.61 -28.22
C ASN A 110 32.47 -9.18 -28.26
N LYS A 111 32.81 -7.99 -27.75
CA LYS A 111 34.18 -7.46 -27.66
C LYS A 111 34.77 -7.55 -26.24
N LEU A 112 33.94 -7.78 -25.22
CA LEU A 112 34.34 -7.84 -23.80
C LEU A 112 34.29 -9.26 -23.22
N MET A 113 33.61 -10.21 -23.87
CA MET A 113 33.42 -11.59 -23.40
C MET A 113 34.51 -12.58 -23.86
N THR A 114 35.77 -12.15 -23.89
CA THR A 114 36.89 -13.06 -23.67
C THR A 114 37.33 -12.92 -22.22
N GLY A 115 36.86 -13.83 -21.37
CA GLY A 115 37.42 -14.04 -20.04
C GLY A 115 36.53 -13.61 -18.88
N GLN A 116 35.72 -14.56 -18.42
CA GLN A 116 35.60 -15.02 -17.03
C GLN A 116 34.15 -15.24 -16.57
N ASP A 117 34.01 -16.36 -15.90
CA ASP A 117 32.81 -16.99 -15.36
C ASP A 117 32.67 -16.64 -13.86
N PRO A 118 31.49 -16.25 -13.37
CA PRO A 118 31.24 -16.17 -11.94
C PRO A 118 30.09 -17.10 -11.53
N SER A 119 30.41 -18.06 -10.65
CA SER A 119 29.44 -18.82 -9.87
C SER A 119 29.51 -18.41 -8.38
N GLY A 120 28.35 -18.43 -7.72
CA GLY A 120 28.24 -18.59 -6.27
C GLY A 120 27.49 -17.49 -5.52
N ALA A 121 26.19 -17.70 -5.27
CA ALA A 121 25.52 -17.21 -4.07
C ALA A 121 24.24 -18.01 -3.81
N GLU A 122 24.31 -18.96 -2.87
CA GLU A 122 23.13 -19.58 -2.26
C GLU A 122 23.17 -19.37 -0.73
N GLN A 123 21.97 -19.33 -0.14
CA GLN A 123 21.66 -19.51 1.29
C GLN A 123 21.66 -18.28 2.20
N ALA A 124 20.70 -17.37 1.96
CA ALA A 124 20.05 -16.57 3.02
C ALA A 124 18.53 -16.39 2.82
N GLY A 125 17.92 -17.09 1.86
CA GLY A 125 16.64 -16.70 1.26
C GLY A 125 15.37 -17.43 1.70
N LYS A 126 15.42 -18.43 2.59
CA LYS A 126 14.21 -19.22 2.94
C LYS A 126 13.34 -18.53 4.00
N THR A 127 13.92 -18.03 5.10
CA THR A 127 13.15 -17.48 6.23
C THR A 127 12.51 -16.11 5.92
N GLN A 128 13.13 -15.31 5.06
CA GLN A 128 12.61 -14.01 4.64
C GLN A 128 11.53 -14.13 3.54
N ARG A 129 11.60 -15.16 2.68
CA ARG A 129 10.58 -15.44 1.65
C ARG A 129 9.25 -15.86 2.25
N ASP A 130 9.25 -16.65 3.33
CA ASP A 130 7.99 -17.08 3.95
C ASP A 130 7.29 -15.94 4.69
N ARG A 131 8.06 -15.00 5.27
CA ARG A 131 7.52 -13.74 5.82
C ARG A 131 7.03 -12.80 4.73
N GLN A 132 7.76 -12.64 3.61
CA GLN A 132 7.30 -11.82 2.47
C GLN A 132 6.06 -12.39 1.78
N LYS A 133 5.93 -13.73 1.67
CA LYS A 133 4.72 -14.38 1.14
C LYS A 133 3.49 -14.04 1.99
N LEU A 134 3.62 -14.07 3.32
CA LEU A 134 2.56 -13.62 4.25
C LEU A 134 2.29 -12.11 4.19
N LEU A 135 3.13 -11.31 3.53
CA LEU A 135 2.92 -9.87 3.37
C LEU A 135 2.33 -9.49 2.01
N SER A 136 2.43 -10.35 0.99
CA SER A 136 1.99 -10.06 -0.39
C SER A 136 0.78 -10.86 -0.88
N MET A 137 0.28 -11.83 -0.10
CA MET A 137 -0.94 -12.56 -0.51
C MET A 137 -2.20 -11.68 -0.35
N PRO A 138 -3.23 -11.83 -1.21
CA PRO A 138 -4.55 -11.24 -0.98
C PRO A 138 -5.15 -11.70 0.36
N TYR A 139 -6.17 -11.00 0.87
CA TYR A 139 -6.89 -11.41 2.07
C TYR A 139 -7.39 -12.86 1.94
N LEU A 140 -7.43 -13.57 3.06
CA LEU A 140 -7.97 -14.93 3.09
C LEU A 140 -9.50 -14.85 3.02
N ASP A 141 -10.09 -15.64 2.14
CA ASP A 141 -11.56 -15.79 2.07
C ASP A 141 -12.08 -16.80 3.12
N TRP A 142 -11.19 -17.63 3.67
CA TRP A 142 -11.53 -18.77 4.52
C TRP A 142 -10.73 -18.76 5.83
N ALA A 143 -11.44 -18.95 6.94
CA ALA A 143 -10.85 -19.13 8.25
C ALA A 143 -10.37 -20.58 8.45
N LYS A 144 -9.44 -20.77 9.38
CA LYS A 144 -8.98 -22.11 9.76
C LYS A 144 -10.11 -22.83 10.50
N ASN A 145 -10.60 -23.93 9.94
CA ASN A 145 -11.57 -24.80 10.61
C ASN A 145 -10.81 -25.67 11.63
N ASP A 146 -11.05 -25.44 12.91
CA ASP A 146 -10.42 -26.14 14.03
C ASP A 146 -11.39 -27.06 14.79
N GLY A 147 -12.62 -27.25 14.29
CA GLY A 147 -13.67 -28.01 14.97
C GLY A 147 -14.32 -27.27 16.15
N SER A 148 -14.12 -25.96 16.27
CA SER A 148 -14.77 -25.11 17.28
C SER A 148 -16.29 -25.06 17.12
N THR A 149 -16.99 -25.00 18.26
CA THR A 149 -18.41 -24.63 18.37
C THR A 149 -18.67 -23.32 17.62
N THR A 150 -19.78 -23.26 16.89
CA THR A 150 -20.20 -22.07 16.12
C THR A 150 -21.38 -21.36 16.76
N GLY A 151 -21.71 -20.16 16.26
CA GLY A 151 -22.73 -19.29 16.82
C GLY A 151 -22.22 -18.51 18.02
N VAL A 152 -23.12 -18.05 18.87
CA VAL A 152 -22.76 -17.37 20.12
C VAL A 152 -22.34 -18.39 21.17
N ILE A 153 -21.10 -18.28 21.63
CA ILE A 153 -20.49 -19.18 22.62
C ILE A 153 -20.35 -18.56 24.01
N ILE A 154 -20.44 -17.22 24.09
CA ILE A 154 -20.53 -16.48 25.35
C ILE A 154 -21.60 -15.41 25.16
N ASN A 155 -22.56 -15.34 26.08
CA ASN A 155 -23.52 -14.24 26.14
C ASN A 155 -23.79 -13.86 27.61
N LYS A 156 -23.35 -12.68 28.01
CA LYS A 156 -23.64 -12.06 29.32
C LYS A 156 -24.48 -10.80 29.09
N PRO A 157 -25.81 -10.92 28.87
CA PRO A 157 -26.65 -9.83 28.40
C PRO A 157 -26.64 -8.60 29.33
N GLU A 158 -26.40 -8.81 30.61
CA GLU A 158 -26.28 -7.76 31.62
C GLU A 158 -24.98 -6.94 31.52
N LYS A 159 -23.99 -7.43 30.76
CA LYS A 159 -22.71 -6.75 30.55
C LYS A 159 -22.46 -6.37 29.08
N SER A 160 -23.03 -7.13 28.14
CA SER A 160 -22.88 -6.88 26.70
C SER A 160 -23.79 -5.74 26.24
N TYR A 161 -23.32 -4.98 25.25
CA TYR A 161 -24.15 -3.95 24.62
C TYR A 161 -25.14 -4.61 23.66
N GLN A 162 -26.45 -4.42 23.89
CA GLN A 162 -27.48 -5.06 23.07
C GLN A 162 -27.67 -4.36 21.73
N GLY A 163 -27.65 -5.12 20.64
CA GLY A 163 -27.98 -4.65 19.29
C GLY A 163 -27.63 -5.69 18.22
N PRO A 164 -28.26 -5.65 17.04
CA PRO A 164 -27.98 -6.58 15.97
C PRO A 164 -26.57 -6.37 15.40
N ASN A 165 -26.01 -7.42 14.81
CA ASN A 165 -24.63 -7.49 14.34
C ASN A 165 -24.60 -7.76 12.82
N LEU A 166 -24.03 -6.84 12.05
CA LEU A 166 -23.96 -6.89 10.59
C LEU A 166 -22.58 -7.33 10.12
N THR A 167 -22.51 -8.22 9.14
CA THR A 167 -21.28 -8.58 8.43
C THR A 167 -21.55 -8.87 6.95
N ALA A 168 -20.57 -8.55 6.10
CA ALA A 168 -20.54 -8.97 4.70
C ALA A 168 -19.76 -10.29 4.52
N SER A 169 -19.88 -10.90 3.34
CA SER A 169 -19.16 -12.12 2.94
C SER A 169 -18.33 -11.90 1.68
N LYS A 170 -17.04 -12.21 1.80
CA LYS A 170 -16.04 -12.11 0.72
C LYS A 170 -15.98 -13.32 -0.20
N VAL A 171 -16.89 -14.27 -0.05
CA VAL A 171 -16.77 -15.55 -0.76
C VAL A 171 -17.40 -15.46 -2.14
N TRP A 172 -16.56 -15.56 -3.17
CA TRP A 172 -16.98 -15.61 -4.56
C TRP A 172 -17.91 -16.79 -4.89
N GLY A 173 -18.92 -16.51 -5.72
CA GLY A 173 -19.83 -17.52 -6.29
C GLY A 173 -20.93 -17.97 -5.35
N PHE A 174 -21.30 -17.12 -4.38
CA PHE A 174 -22.44 -17.30 -3.49
C PHE A 174 -23.27 -16.03 -3.48
N ASP A 175 -24.58 -16.18 -3.66
CA ASP A 175 -25.47 -15.04 -3.81
C ASP A 175 -25.77 -14.36 -2.46
N GLU A 176 -25.64 -15.07 -1.34
CA GLU A 176 -25.79 -14.53 0.01
C GLU A 176 -24.50 -13.79 0.46
N VAL A 177 -24.59 -12.47 0.53
CA VAL A 177 -23.41 -11.59 0.57
C VAL A 177 -23.35 -10.66 1.78
N ALA A 178 -24.44 -10.49 2.52
CA ALA A 178 -24.43 -9.88 3.85
C ALA A 178 -25.45 -10.51 4.80
N TYR A 179 -25.15 -10.48 6.10
CA TYR A 179 -25.87 -11.19 7.14
C TYR A 179 -26.05 -10.30 8.36
N LEU A 180 -27.27 -10.26 8.89
CA LEU A 180 -27.63 -9.59 10.13
C LEU A 180 -27.97 -10.66 11.17
N TYR A 181 -27.28 -10.64 12.30
CA TYR A 181 -27.50 -11.56 13.42
C TYR A 181 -28.01 -10.81 14.64
N ASP A 182 -28.82 -11.48 15.47
CA ASP A 182 -29.18 -10.96 16.79
C ASP A 182 -28.07 -11.20 17.83
N MET A 183 -28.39 -11.08 19.12
CA MET A 183 -27.44 -11.26 20.21
C MET A 183 -27.27 -12.73 20.62
N GLU A 184 -28.19 -13.59 20.20
CA GLU A 184 -28.21 -15.04 20.36
C GLU A 184 -27.45 -15.74 19.22
N GLY A 185 -27.17 -15.02 18.14
CA GLY A 185 -26.46 -15.51 16.96
C GLY A 185 -27.39 -16.08 15.90
N GLU A 186 -28.69 -15.88 16.03
CA GLU A 186 -29.68 -16.29 15.05
C GLU A 186 -29.69 -15.31 13.88
N LEU A 187 -29.91 -15.83 12.68
CA LEU A 187 -29.98 -15.02 11.47
C LEU A 187 -31.29 -14.24 11.47
N VAL A 188 -31.19 -12.92 11.57
CA VAL A 188 -32.31 -11.99 11.48
C VAL A 188 -32.68 -11.72 10.03
N HIS A 189 -31.66 -11.45 9.20
CA HIS A 189 -31.85 -11.10 7.81
C HIS A 189 -30.58 -11.40 7.00
N ARG A 190 -30.72 -11.59 5.69
CA ARG A 190 -29.61 -11.74 4.75
C ARG A 190 -29.92 -11.00 3.46
N TRP A 191 -28.89 -10.37 2.90
CA TRP A 191 -28.98 -9.77 1.58
C TRP A 191 -28.39 -10.70 0.54
N THR A 192 -29.08 -10.79 -0.59
CA THR A 192 -28.61 -11.51 -1.78
C THR A 192 -28.26 -10.55 -2.91
N THR A 193 -27.49 -11.03 -3.86
CA THR A 193 -27.20 -10.30 -5.10
C THR A 193 -27.59 -11.14 -6.32
N GLU A 194 -27.89 -10.47 -7.44
CA GLU A 194 -28.24 -11.11 -8.71
C GLU A 194 -27.00 -11.55 -9.51
N GLU A 195 -27.18 -12.41 -10.52
CA GLU A 195 -26.10 -13.03 -11.31
C GLU A 195 -25.16 -12.02 -11.99
N ASP A 196 -25.66 -10.84 -12.37
CA ASP A 196 -24.90 -9.82 -13.09
C ASP A 196 -24.05 -8.92 -12.16
N LEU A 197 -24.29 -8.98 -10.85
CA LEU A 197 -23.55 -8.22 -9.86
C LEU A 197 -22.46 -9.08 -9.18
N PRO A 198 -21.41 -8.45 -8.62
CA PRO A 198 -20.38 -9.19 -7.91
C PRO A 198 -20.94 -9.96 -6.71
N THR A 199 -20.81 -11.30 -6.75
CA THR A 199 -21.24 -12.24 -5.70
C THR A 199 -20.35 -12.25 -4.45
N PHE A 200 -19.71 -11.13 -4.12
CA PHE A 200 -18.86 -11.01 -2.93
C PHE A 200 -18.76 -9.56 -2.48
N TRP A 201 -19.05 -9.31 -1.20
CA TRP A 201 -18.94 -7.99 -0.58
C TRP A 201 -17.91 -8.02 0.54
N GLU A 202 -16.97 -7.08 0.49
CA GLU A 202 -15.92 -6.99 1.51
C GLU A 202 -16.41 -6.31 2.78
N TYR A 203 -17.18 -5.25 2.63
CA TYR A 203 -17.70 -4.46 3.72
C TYR A 203 -19.09 -3.93 3.35
N ALA A 204 -19.98 -3.89 4.33
CA ALA A 204 -21.31 -3.36 4.19
C ALA A 204 -21.75 -2.66 5.48
N GLU A 205 -22.60 -1.65 5.32
CA GLU A 205 -23.16 -0.84 6.42
C GLU A 205 -24.62 -0.53 6.11
N LEU A 206 -25.45 -0.45 7.14
CA LEU A 206 -26.82 0.04 7.00
C LEU A 206 -26.84 1.57 7.07
N THR A 207 -27.62 2.17 6.19
CA THR A 207 -27.92 3.61 6.24
C THR A 207 -29.05 3.88 7.25
N GLU A 208 -29.28 5.15 7.59
CA GLU A 208 -30.39 5.60 8.46
C GLU A 208 -31.77 5.10 7.97
N THR A 209 -31.94 4.91 6.66
CA THR A 209 -33.18 4.41 6.05
C THR A 209 -33.31 2.88 6.11
N GLY A 210 -32.34 2.17 6.69
CA GLY A 210 -32.33 0.71 6.75
C GLY A 210 -31.89 0.03 5.45
N ASP A 211 -31.49 0.80 4.44
CA ASP A 211 -30.91 0.28 3.20
C ASP A 211 -29.46 -0.17 3.43
N LEU A 212 -29.05 -1.23 2.75
CA LEU A 212 -27.69 -1.76 2.80
C LEU A 212 -26.81 -1.08 1.75
N LEU A 213 -25.67 -0.56 2.18
CA LEU A 213 -24.61 -0.03 1.32
C LEU A 213 -23.42 -0.99 1.36
N ALA A 214 -22.94 -1.46 0.21
CA ALA A 214 -21.93 -2.50 0.14
C ALA A 214 -20.80 -2.20 -0.86
N ILE A 215 -19.58 -2.59 -0.51
CA ILE A 215 -18.41 -2.59 -1.40
C ILE A 215 -18.18 -4.00 -1.94
N ALA A 216 -18.26 -4.14 -3.26
CA ALA A 216 -17.65 -5.24 -3.98
C ALA A 216 -16.20 -4.87 -4.34
N TYR A 217 -15.23 -5.52 -3.71
CA TYR A 217 -13.83 -5.12 -3.76
C TYR A 217 -13.30 -5.02 -5.21
N GLU A 218 -12.83 -3.84 -5.58
CA GLU A 218 -12.40 -3.43 -6.93
C GLU A 218 -13.42 -3.63 -8.06
N LYS A 219 -14.69 -3.91 -7.73
CA LYS A 219 -15.75 -4.17 -8.72
C LYS A 219 -16.83 -3.11 -8.76
N GLY A 220 -17.12 -2.49 -7.62
CA GLY A 220 -18.12 -1.45 -7.56
C GLY A 220 -18.67 -1.28 -6.16
N MET A 221 -19.52 -0.28 -6.02
CA MET A 221 -20.27 0.00 -4.80
C MET A 221 -21.75 0.02 -5.15
N SER A 222 -22.58 -0.58 -4.31
CA SER A 222 -24.01 -0.73 -4.59
C SER A 222 -24.82 -0.50 -3.33
N LYS A 223 -26.05 -0.03 -3.51
CA LYS A 223 -27.03 0.16 -2.46
C LYS A 223 -28.26 -0.69 -2.73
N PHE A 224 -28.76 -1.37 -1.70
CA PHE A 224 -29.89 -2.26 -1.76
C PHE A 224 -30.91 -1.89 -0.70
N ASP A 225 -32.19 -2.08 -0.98
CA ASP A 225 -33.22 -1.99 0.04
C ASP A 225 -33.21 -3.23 0.97
N TRP A 226 -34.17 -3.29 1.88
CA TRP A 226 -34.32 -4.42 2.80
C TRP A 226 -34.62 -5.75 2.10
N ASP A 227 -35.27 -5.73 0.93
CA ASP A 227 -35.66 -6.94 0.20
C ASP A 227 -34.60 -7.39 -0.81
N SER A 228 -33.39 -6.82 -0.73
CA SER A 228 -32.27 -7.04 -1.67
C SER A 228 -32.50 -6.48 -3.08
N ASN A 229 -33.47 -5.59 -3.28
CA ASN A 229 -33.61 -4.92 -4.57
C ASN A 229 -32.51 -3.87 -4.72
N LEU A 230 -31.87 -3.85 -5.89
CA LEU A 230 -30.85 -2.84 -6.21
C LEU A 230 -31.50 -1.45 -6.32
N ILE A 231 -31.05 -0.52 -5.49
CA ILE A 231 -31.44 0.90 -5.55
C ILE A 231 -30.54 1.64 -6.55
N TRP A 232 -29.23 1.46 -6.42
CA TRP A 232 -28.25 1.97 -7.38
C TRP A 232 -26.95 1.18 -7.32
N ASP A 233 -26.22 1.18 -8.42
CA ASP A 233 -24.86 0.68 -8.54
C ASP A 233 -23.91 1.75 -9.11
N ASN A 234 -22.65 1.70 -8.67
CA ASN A 234 -21.56 2.45 -9.25
C ASN A 234 -20.41 1.47 -9.56
N ASN A 235 -20.46 0.92 -10.76
CA ASN A 235 -19.46 -0.02 -11.31
C ASN A 235 -18.25 0.70 -11.94
N ASP A 236 -18.31 2.02 -12.10
CA ASP A 236 -17.17 2.83 -12.56
C ASP A 236 -16.16 3.10 -11.43
N LEU A 237 -16.63 3.06 -10.18
CA LEU A 237 -15.78 3.16 -9.01
C LEU A 237 -14.95 1.87 -8.85
N ARG A 238 -13.69 2.02 -8.44
CA ARG A 238 -12.83 0.91 -8.04
C ARG A 238 -12.63 0.91 -6.51
N PRO A 239 -13.66 0.64 -5.71
CA PRO A 239 -13.58 0.78 -4.26
C PRO A 239 -12.76 -0.35 -3.62
N HIS A 240 -12.27 -0.13 -2.41
CA HIS A 240 -11.64 -1.18 -1.61
C HIS A 240 -11.78 -0.92 -0.11
N HIS A 241 -11.91 -1.98 0.68
CA HIS A 241 -11.75 -2.03 2.14
C HIS A 241 -12.77 -1.27 2.98
N ASP A 242 -13.03 0.01 2.70
CA ASP A 242 -13.80 0.84 3.62
C ASP A 242 -14.50 2.02 2.93
N PHE A 243 -15.56 2.47 3.57
CA PHE A 243 -16.23 3.73 3.28
C PHE A 243 -16.76 4.35 4.56
N PHE A 244 -17.04 5.65 4.52
CA PHE A 244 -17.67 6.37 5.62
C PHE A 244 -18.91 7.11 5.12
N VAL A 245 -20.04 6.93 5.80
CA VAL A 245 -21.28 7.69 5.54
C VAL A 245 -21.32 8.89 6.48
N SER A 246 -21.25 10.08 5.91
CA SER A 246 -21.34 11.35 6.65
C SER A 246 -22.77 11.67 7.05
N GLU A 247 -22.95 12.44 8.13
CA GLU A 247 -24.25 13.01 8.54
C GLU A 247 -24.93 13.80 7.41
N GLY A 248 -24.13 14.40 6.51
CA GLY A 248 -24.63 15.09 5.31
C GLY A 248 -25.13 14.16 4.19
N LYS A 249 -25.17 12.84 4.43
CA LYS A 249 -25.54 11.78 3.47
C LYS A 249 -24.61 11.67 2.25
N HIS A 250 -23.39 12.20 2.39
CA HIS A 250 -22.30 11.97 1.46
C HIS A 250 -21.57 10.69 1.86
N ILE A 251 -21.13 9.92 0.88
CA ILE A 251 -20.40 8.67 1.08
C ILE A 251 -18.96 8.89 0.66
N PHE A 252 -18.01 8.61 1.54
CA PHE A 252 -16.58 8.73 1.28
C PHE A 252 -15.98 7.32 1.19
N ALA A 253 -15.82 6.82 -0.03
CA ALA A 253 -15.30 5.48 -0.28
C ALA A 253 -13.80 5.52 -0.55
N MET A 254 -13.04 4.60 0.05
CA MET A 254 -11.67 4.33 -0.38
C MET A 254 -11.69 3.75 -1.79
N SER A 255 -10.91 4.33 -2.69
CA SER A 255 -10.81 3.91 -4.09
C SER A 255 -9.36 3.85 -4.54
N ARG A 256 -9.11 3.31 -5.72
CA ARG A 256 -7.76 3.13 -6.24
C ARG A 256 -7.67 3.25 -7.74
N GLU A 257 -6.48 3.59 -8.21
CA GLU A 257 -6.20 3.73 -9.63
C GLU A 257 -4.74 3.38 -9.97
N ASP A 258 -4.51 3.12 -11.25
CA ASP A 258 -3.16 2.97 -11.77
C ASP A 258 -2.54 4.37 -11.94
N SER A 259 -1.43 4.63 -11.25
CA SER A 259 -0.77 5.95 -11.26
C SER A 259 0.74 5.81 -11.44
N VAL A 260 1.40 6.95 -11.69
CA VAL A 260 2.87 7.04 -11.80
C VAL A 260 3.34 8.21 -10.96
N ILE A 261 4.29 7.94 -10.06
CA ILE A 261 5.01 8.99 -9.32
C ILE A 261 6.44 9.14 -9.83
N PHE A 262 7.01 10.32 -9.62
CA PHE A 262 8.41 10.57 -9.92
C PHE A 262 9.21 10.64 -8.62
N VAL A 263 10.23 9.79 -8.51
CA VAL A 263 11.21 9.85 -7.41
C VAL A 263 12.58 10.06 -8.03
N SER A 264 13.19 11.21 -7.72
CA SER A 264 14.45 11.67 -8.33
C SER A 264 14.43 11.65 -9.87
N GLY A 265 13.30 12.02 -10.48
CA GLY A 265 13.12 12.05 -11.93
C GLY A 265 12.85 10.70 -12.60
N ILE A 266 12.84 9.60 -11.84
CA ILE A 266 12.51 8.26 -12.36
C ILE A 266 11.02 8.00 -12.16
N PRO A 267 10.27 7.57 -13.21
CA PRO A 267 8.87 7.20 -13.08
C PRO A 267 8.74 5.87 -12.32
N PHE A 268 7.84 5.80 -11.36
CA PHE A 268 7.49 4.57 -10.67
C PHE A 268 6.00 4.32 -10.83
N PRO A 269 5.61 3.20 -11.49
CA PRO A 269 4.22 2.78 -11.47
C PRO A 269 3.82 2.40 -10.06
N ILE A 270 2.63 2.81 -9.67
CA ILE A 270 2.06 2.55 -8.35
C ILE A 270 0.56 2.28 -8.48
N LEU A 271 0.03 1.54 -7.53
CA LEU A 271 -1.40 1.54 -7.25
C LEU A 271 -1.64 2.66 -6.23
N GLU A 272 -2.24 3.76 -6.67
CA GLU A 272 -2.53 4.92 -5.82
C GLU A 272 -3.89 4.74 -5.18
N ASP A 273 -3.94 4.82 -3.84
CA ASP A 273 -5.20 4.88 -3.12
C ASP A 273 -5.69 6.33 -3.02
N THR A 274 -6.99 6.51 -3.19
CA THR A 274 -7.70 7.78 -3.17
C THR A 274 -8.94 7.68 -2.29
N VAL A 275 -9.56 8.82 -2.00
CA VAL A 275 -10.89 8.88 -1.41
C VAL A 275 -11.84 9.48 -2.44
N VAL A 276 -12.93 8.79 -2.74
CA VAL A 276 -13.98 9.29 -3.64
C VAL A 276 -15.21 9.64 -2.81
N GLU A 277 -15.66 10.88 -2.96
CA GLU A 277 -16.90 11.40 -2.40
C GLU A 277 -18.04 11.17 -3.40
N LEU A 278 -19.10 10.53 -2.92
CA LEU A 278 -20.31 10.21 -3.65
C LEU A 278 -21.50 10.92 -2.98
N ASP A 279 -22.52 11.27 -3.76
CA ASP A 279 -23.82 11.63 -3.20
C ASP A 279 -24.61 10.40 -2.74
N ALA A 280 -25.79 10.62 -2.15
CA ALA A 280 -26.67 9.55 -1.65
C ALA A 280 -27.18 8.59 -2.74
N ASN A 281 -27.07 8.96 -4.01
CA ASN A 281 -27.47 8.15 -5.18
C ASN A 281 -26.26 7.43 -5.82
N GLY A 282 -25.10 7.43 -5.15
CA GLY A 282 -23.90 6.75 -5.63
C GLY A 282 -23.16 7.48 -6.74
N LYS A 283 -23.52 8.73 -7.05
CA LYS A 283 -22.82 9.50 -8.09
C LYS A 283 -21.54 10.10 -7.55
N THR A 284 -20.43 9.89 -8.26
CA THR A 284 -19.13 10.52 -7.98
C THR A 284 -19.22 12.03 -8.07
N LEU A 285 -18.91 12.70 -6.96
CA LEU A 285 -18.82 14.15 -6.85
C LEU A 285 -17.37 14.62 -6.99
N LYS A 286 -16.45 13.97 -6.27
CA LYS A 286 -15.06 14.42 -6.16
C LYS A 286 -14.11 13.32 -5.72
N GLU A 287 -12.87 13.42 -6.16
CA GLU A 287 -11.78 12.53 -5.77
C GLU A 287 -10.68 13.31 -5.02
N TYR A 288 -10.15 12.70 -3.97
CA TYR A 288 -9.13 13.25 -3.11
C TYR A 288 -7.89 12.35 -3.12
N ARG A 289 -6.76 12.94 -3.52
CA ARG A 289 -5.46 12.28 -3.57
C ARG A 289 -4.59 12.75 -2.41
N TYR A 290 -4.14 11.81 -1.60
CA TYR A 290 -3.34 12.09 -0.42
C TYR A 290 -1.91 11.51 -0.51
N LEU A 291 -1.60 10.73 -1.53
CA LEU A 291 -0.26 10.17 -1.75
C LEU A 291 0.85 11.23 -1.68
N HIS A 292 0.65 12.39 -2.32
CA HIS A 292 1.68 13.44 -2.33
C HIS A 292 2.11 13.88 -0.92
N SER A 293 1.17 13.87 0.04
CA SER A 293 1.42 14.28 1.44
C SER A 293 2.14 13.22 2.27
N ILE A 294 2.25 11.98 1.76
CA ILE A 294 2.89 10.85 2.45
C ILE A 294 4.03 10.20 1.66
N LYS A 295 4.27 10.59 0.40
CA LYS A 295 5.24 9.94 -0.51
C LYS A 295 6.65 9.86 0.07
N GLU A 296 7.06 10.86 0.85
CA GLU A 296 8.39 10.91 1.48
C GLU A 296 8.56 9.87 2.59
N ARG A 297 7.46 9.31 3.08
CA ARG A 297 7.44 8.21 4.06
C ARG A 297 7.58 6.85 3.40
N ILE A 298 7.48 6.75 2.07
CA ILE A 298 7.64 5.50 1.34
C ILE A 298 9.13 5.12 1.31
N PRO A 299 9.53 3.95 1.82
CA PRO A 299 10.93 3.54 1.81
C PRO A 299 11.47 3.38 0.39
N VAL A 300 12.54 4.11 0.03
CA VAL A 300 13.18 4.04 -1.29
C VAL A 300 13.59 2.61 -1.66
N ARG A 301 13.96 1.78 -0.68
CA ARG A 301 14.28 0.36 -0.91
C ARG A 301 13.10 -0.44 -1.46
N LYS A 302 11.85 -0.17 -1.01
CA LYS A 302 10.64 -0.80 -1.54
C LYS A 302 10.43 -0.39 -3.00
N LEU A 303 10.58 0.90 -3.31
CA LEU A 303 10.49 1.42 -4.68
C LEU A 303 11.51 0.74 -5.61
N ALA A 304 12.77 0.64 -5.18
CA ALA A 304 13.83 0.01 -5.96
C ALA A 304 13.54 -1.48 -6.23
N SER A 305 13.11 -2.26 -5.23
CA SER A 305 12.79 -3.68 -5.43
C SER A 305 11.62 -3.89 -6.39
N ASN A 306 10.59 -3.05 -6.30
CA ASN A 306 9.43 -3.13 -7.18
C ASN A 306 9.78 -2.74 -8.61
N TYR A 307 10.67 -1.76 -8.77
CA TYR A 307 11.14 -1.33 -10.07
C TYR A 307 12.00 -2.40 -10.75
N LEU A 308 12.86 -3.10 -10.02
CA LEU A 308 13.60 -4.25 -10.56
C LEU A 308 12.66 -5.40 -10.96
N TRP A 309 11.61 -5.65 -10.18
CA TRP A 309 10.56 -6.60 -10.54
C TRP A 309 9.82 -6.18 -11.81
N PHE A 310 9.47 -4.90 -11.91
CA PHE A 310 8.80 -4.30 -13.08
C PHE A 310 9.60 -4.48 -14.36
N LEU A 311 10.91 -4.25 -14.33
CA LEU A 311 11.78 -4.34 -15.51
C LEU A 311 11.91 -5.75 -16.11
N ASN A 312 11.43 -6.79 -15.41
CA ASN A 312 11.40 -8.13 -15.97
C ASN A 312 10.34 -8.24 -17.09
N PRO A 313 10.70 -8.68 -18.31
CA PRO A 313 9.77 -8.76 -19.45
C PRO A 313 8.51 -9.60 -19.20
N VAL A 314 8.61 -10.68 -18.42
CA VAL A 314 7.46 -11.52 -18.07
C VAL A 314 6.47 -10.74 -17.21
N ASN A 315 6.97 -9.93 -16.28
CA ASN A 315 6.13 -9.10 -15.42
C ASN A 315 5.49 -7.96 -16.21
N MET A 316 6.22 -7.31 -17.13
CA MET A 316 5.64 -6.30 -18.02
C MET A 316 4.50 -6.87 -18.88
N LEU A 317 4.69 -8.05 -19.46
CA LEU A 317 3.64 -8.75 -20.21
C LEU A 317 2.43 -9.10 -19.33
N ARG A 318 2.67 -9.53 -18.08
CA ARG A 318 1.61 -9.78 -17.09
C ARG A 318 0.80 -8.51 -16.82
N LEU A 319 1.45 -7.36 -16.66
CA LEU A 319 0.76 -6.07 -16.43
C LEU A 319 -0.08 -5.63 -17.62
N VAL A 320 0.45 -5.76 -18.85
CA VAL A 320 -0.31 -5.49 -20.08
C VAL A 320 -1.50 -6.43 -20.20
N SER A 321 -1.31 -7.73 -19.93
CA SER A 321 -2.39 -8.72 -19.93
C SER A 321 -3.47 -8.39 -18.89
N SER A 322 -3.08 -8.01 -17.68
CA SER A 322 -4.03 -7.53 -16.65
C SER A 322 -4.81 -6.31 -17.14
N LYS A 323 -4.13 -5.30 -17.71
CA LYS A 323 -4.77 -4.09 -18.23
C LYS A 323 -5.80 -4.40 -19.31
N LEU A 324 -5.48 -5.31 -20.23
CA LEU A 324 -6.39 -5.73 -21.30
C LEU A 324 -7.60 -6.49 -20.74
N LYS A 325 -7.38 -7.42 -19.80
CA LYS A 325 -8.44 -8.25 -19.21
C LYS A 325 -9.35 -7.47 -18.28
N ASN A 326 -8.78 -6.68 -17.37
CA ASN A 326 -9.47 -6.10 -16.22
C ASN A 326 -9.74 -4.59 -16.38
N GLY A 327 -9.07 -3.91 -17.32
CA GLY A 327 -9.09 -2.44 -17.44
C GLY A 327 -8.04 -1.72 -16.60
N TYR A 328 -7.34 -2.45 -15.73
CA TYR A 328 -6.27 -1.93 -14.87
C TYR A 328 -5.06 -2.89 -14.82
N ALA A 329 -3.87 -2.32 -14.72
CA ALA A 329 -2.60 -3.02 -14.74
C ALA A 329 -2.21 -3.54 -13.35
N PHE A 330 -2.54 -2.80 -12.29
CA PHE A 330 -2.06 -3.09 -10.93
C PHE A 330 -3.18 -3.62 -10.03
N GLY A 331 -2.83 -4.40 -9.02
CA GLY A 331 -3.74 -4.93 -7.99
C GLY A 331 -2.97 -5.32 -6.71
N ASN A 332 -3.66 -5.84 -5.69
CA ASN A 332 -3.04 -6.22 -4.40
C ASN A 332 -1.90 -7.27 -4.52
N ASP A 333 -1.86 -8.05 -5.59
CA ASP A 333 -0.84 -9.05 -5.86
C ASP A 333 0.42 -8.48 -6.56
N THR A 334 0.38 -7.20 -6.91
CA THR A 334 1.50 -6.49 -7.53
C THR A 334 2.27 -5.74 -6.45
N GLY A 335 3.61 -5.73 -6.51
CA GLY A 335 4.43 -4.98 -5.54
C GLY A 335 4.17 -3.46 -5.52
N PHE A 336 3.34 -2.95 -6.42
CA PHE A 336 3.02 -1.53 -6.60
C PHE A 336 1.99 -0.98 -5.62
N ASP A 337 1.37 -1.83 -4.81
CA ASP A 337 0.54 -1.42 -3.70
C ASP A 337 1.42 -0.98 -2.51
N LEU A 338 1.73 0.31 -2.49
CA LEU A 338 2.67 0.92 -1.54
C LEU A 338 2.01 1.54 -0.32
N MET A 339 0.69 1.73 -0.39
CA MET A 339 -0.11 2.39 0.64
C MET A 339 -0.97 1.34 1.35
N HIS A 340 -1.71 0.56 0.57
CA HIS A 340 -2.72 -0.38 1.03
C HIS A 340 -3.58 0.24 2.14
N SER A 341 -4.11 1.40 1.85
CA SER A 341 -4.97 2.13 2.76
C SER A 341 -6.22 1.30 2.95
N ASN A 342 -6.62 1.07 4.20
CA ASN A 342 -7.63 0.05 4.52
C ASN A 342 -8.75 0.56 5.39
N SER A 343 -8.75 1.85 5.72
CA SER A 343 -9.83 2.46 6.46
C SER A 343 -9.84 3.98 6.33
N ILE A 344 -11.05 4.52 6.38
CA ILE A 344 -11.33 5.94 6.35
C ILE A 344 -12.42 6.30 7.37
N GLN A 345 -12.24 7.44 8.03
CA GLN A 345 -13.31 8.14 8.72
C GLN A 345 -13.21 9.63 8.41
N VAL A 346 -14.32 10.25 8.04
CA VAL A 346 -14.40 11.72 7.96
C VAL A 346 -14.71 12.26 9.35
N LEU A 347 -13.96 13.27 9.80
CA LEU A 347 -14.22 13.90 11.08
C LEU A 347 -15.47 14.78 10.95
N GLU A 348 -16.54 14.43 11.66
CA GLU A 348 -17.81 15.17 11.64
C GLU A 348 -17.83 16.40 12.58
N ARG A 349 -16.78 16.56 13.37
CA ARG A 349 -16.60 17.67 14.31
C ARG A 349 -15.13 18.01 14.47
N ASP A 350 -14.87 19.19 15.03
CA ASP A 350 -13.53 19.55 15.45
C ASP A 350 -13.12 18.69 16.66
N LEU A 351 -11.92 18.12 16.56
CA LEU A 351 -11.32 17.29 17.60
C LEU A 351 -9.96 17.89 17.95
N PRO A 352 -9.86 18.60 19.10
CA PRO A 352 -8.60 19.19 19.55
C PRO A 352 -7.45 18.18 19.46
N GLU A 353 -6.29 18.65 19.01
CA GLU A 353 -5.05 17.87 18.88
C GLU A 353 -5.05 16.78 17.80
N LEU A 354 -6.20 16.44 17.21
CA LEU A 354 -6.32 15.44 16.14
C LEU A 354 -6.57 16.09 14.77
N GLY A 355 -7.63 16.90 14.63
CA GLY A 355 -8.08 17.43 13.34
C GLY A 355 -9.36 18.25 13.45
N GLN A 356 -9.81 18.79 12.32
CA GLN A 356 -11.03 19.59 12.25
C GLN A 356 -12.12 18.90 11.42
N LYS A 357 -13.35 19.39 11.49
CA LYS A 357 -14.46 18.87 10.67
C LYS A 357 -14.07 18.86 9.18
N GLY A 358 -14.32 17.73 8.52
CA GLY A 358 -14.00 17.49 7.11
C GLY A 358 -12.57 17.00 6.84
N ASP A 359 -11.71 16.90 7.85
CA ASP A 359 -10.46 16.17 7.71
C ASP A 359 -10.71 14.65 7.68
N PHE A 360 -9.81 13.88 7.08
CA PHE A 360 -9.93 12.42 6.91
C PHE A 360 -8.94 11.70 7.82
N LEU A 361 -9.43 10.89 8.76
CA LEU A 361 -8.62 9.92 9.49
C LEU A 361 -8.44 8.67 8.61
N LEU A 362 -7.19 8.35 8.30
CA LEU A 362 -6.81 7.29 7.36
C LEU A 362 -5.87 6.28 8.03
N SER A 363 -6.01 5.02 7.64
CA SER A 363 -5.03 3.97 7.93
C SER A 363 -4.29 3.57 6.66
N ILE A 364 -2.97 3.69 6.69
CA ILE A 364 -2.07 3.33 5.59
C ILE A 364 -1.23 2.13 6.04
N ARG A 365 -1.70 0.93 5.67
CA ARG A 365 -1.24 -0.35 6.22
C ARG A 365 0.23 -0.65 5.90
N GLU A 366 0.69 -0.33 4.69
CA GLU A 366 2.07 -0.65 4.26
C GLU A 366 3.15 0.22 4.93
N LEU A 367 2.74 1.34 5.52
CA LEU A 367 3.61 2.31 6.19
C LEU A 367 3.47 2.25 7.72
N ASP A 368 2.66 1.33 8.25
CA ASP A 368 2.34 1.24 9.68
C ASP A 368 1.86 2.60 10.25
N LEU A 369 1.07 3.33 9.45
CA LEU A 369 0.77 4.75 9.65
C LEU A 369 -0.74 5.00 9.78
N VAL A 370 -1.14 5.65 10.87
CA VAL A 370 -2.44 6.32 10.99
C VAL A 370 -2.22 7.82 10.89
N CYS A 371 -3.01 8.52 10.08
CA CYS A 371 -2.86 9.95 9.89
C CYS A 371 -4.18 10.67 9.64
N VAL A 372 -4.21 11.97 9.94
CA VAL A 372 -5.30 12.87 9.55
C VAL A 372 -4.85 13.70 8.36
N TYR A 373 -5.48 13.49 7.22
CA TYR A 373 -5.28 14.26 5.99
C TYR A 373 -6.32 15.38 5.90
N ARG A 374 -5.86 16.60 5.62
CA ARG A 374 -6.71 17.77 5.41
C ARG A 374 -6.88 18.04 3.90
N PRO A 375 -8.07 17.82 3.33
CA PRO A 375 -8.28 18.02 1.90
C PRO A 375 -8.12 19.47 1.43
N SER A 376 -8.48 20.44 2.26
CA SER A 376 -8.45 21.87 1.92
C SER A 376 -7.03 22.40 1.69
N THR A 377 -6.06 21.90 2.44
CA THR A 377 -4.64 22.27 2.33
C THR A 377 -3.78 21.19 1.69
N LYS A 378 -4.33 19.99 1.45
CA LYS A 378 -3.64 18.81 0.94
C LYS A 378 -2.44 18.37 1.79
N THR A 379 -2.57 18.50 3.12
CA THR A 379 -1.50 18.20 4.08
C THR A 379 -1.94 17.18 5.11
N VAL A 380 -0.99 16.38 5.62
CA VAL A 380 -1.19 15.60 6.84
C VAL A 380 -1.01 16.51 8.06
N VAL A 381 -2.04 16.64 8.90
CA VAL A 381 -2.04 17.52 10.07
C VAL A 381 -1.76 16.79 11.38
N TRP A 382 -1.96 15.47 11.39
CA TRP A 382 -1.63 14.58 12.50
C TRP A 382 -1.18 13.22 11.97
N SER A 383 -0.23 12.58 12.66
CA SER A 383 0.18 11.21 12.32
C SER A 383 0.81 10.47 13.50
N TRP A 384 0.61 9.16 13.54
CA TRP A 384 1.13 8.24 14.55
C TRP A 384 1.30 6.82 13.99
N GLY A 385 2.11 5.98 14.64
CA GLY A 385 2.17 4.54 14.33
C GLY A 385 3.56 3.98 14.02
N PRO A 386 4.36 4.55 13.09
CA PRO A 386 5.59 3.92 12.63
C PRO A 386 6.53 3.51 13.77
N GLY A 387 6.93 2.23 13.80
CA GLY A 387 7.76 1.65 14.85
C GLY A 387 7.02 1.21 16.13
N THR A 388 5.70 1.47 16.22
CA THR A 388 4.87 1.14 17.38
C THR A 388 3.74 0.15 17.06
N ILE A 389 3.10 0.31 15.90
CA ILE A 389 2.07 -0.61 15.37
C ILE A 389 2.59 -1.34 14.13
N CYS A 390 1.87 -2.37 13.71
CA CYS A 390 2.21 -3.13 12.52
C CYS A 390 0.96 -3.54 11.75
N ARG A 391 0.86 -3.08 10.50
CA ARG A 391 -0.20 -3.42 9.52
C ARG A 391 -1.62 -3.14 10.02
N GLN A 392 -1.81 -2.09 10.81
CA GLN A 392 -3.04 -1.73 11.50
C GLN A 392 -4.26 -1.58 10.58
N HIS A 393 -5.45 -1.68 11.17
CA HIS A 393 -6.75 -1.51 10.54
C HIS A 393 -7.68 -0.65 11.41
N HIS A 394 -8.76 -0.17 10.79
CA HIS A 394 -9.95 0.41 11.42
C HIS A 394 -9.66 1.42 12.56
N PRO A 395 -8.87 2.49 12.31
CA PRO A 395 -8.78 3.60 13.22
C PRO A 395 -10.12 4.34 13.30
N THR A 396 -10.53 4.74 14.50
CA THR A 396 -11.77 5.50 14.71
C THR A 396 -11.53 6.59 15.75
N ALA A 397 -11.84 7.83 15.40
CA ALA A 397 -11.93 8.95 16.32
C ALA A 397 -13.15 8.79 17.24
N LEU A 398 -12.90 8.71 18.53
CA LEU A 398 -13.90 8.52 19.57
C LEU A 398 -14.55 9.84 20.00
N LYS A 399 -15.67 9.75 20.74
CA LYS A 399 -16.38 10.92 21.29
C LYS A 399 -15.50 11.79 22.21
N ASN A 400 -14.57 11.17 22.93
CA ASN A 400 -13.61 11.86 23.81
C ASN A 400 -12.41 12.47 23.07
N GLY A 401 -12.31 12.32 21.73
CA GLY A 401 -11.20 12.81 20.92
C GLY A 401 -10.02 11.85 20.78
N ASN A 402 -10.01 10.73 21.52
CA ASN A 402 -8.98 9.70 21.35
C ASN A 402 -9.18 8.93 20.04
N VAL A 403 -8.16 8.21 19.62
CA VAL A 403 -8.23 7.33 18.45
C VAL A 403 -8.18 5.87 18.91
N LEU A 404 -9.18 5.07 18.53
CA LEU A 404 -9.16 3.62 18.69
C LEU A 404 -8.49 3.00 17.45
N ILE A 405 -7.64 1.98 17.59
CA ILE A 405 -6.93 1.33 16.48
C ILE A 405 -6.92 -0.18 16.69
N PHE A 406 -7.16 -0.94 15.61
CA PHE A 406 -6.86 -2.36 15.54
C PHE A 406 -5.42 -2.55 15.06
N ASP A 407 -4.51 -2.95 15.93
CA ASP A 407 -3.12 -3.26 15.59
C ASP A 407 -2.97 -4.76 15.32
N ASN A 408 -2.72 -5.12 14.05
CA ASN A 408 -2.58 -6.51 13.65
C ASN A 408 -1.35 -7.18 14.28
N GLY A 409 -0.28 -6.41 14.52
CA GLY A 409 0.90 -6.88 15.24
C GLY A 409 1.61 -8.03 14.54
N THR A 410 1.63 -8.08 13.20
CA THR A 410 2.20 -9.20 12.41
C THR A 410 3.66 -9.52 12.77
N VAL A 411 4.44 -8.51 13.17
CA VAL A 411 5.82 -8.71 13.68
C VAL A 411 5.84 -9.25 15.11
N LEU A 412 4.89 -8.83 15.95
CA LEU A 412 4.75 -9.27 17.34
C LEU A 412 4.17 -10.69 17.46
N GLY A 413 3.41 -11.13 16.45
CA GLY A 413 2.76 -12.45 16.43
C GLY A 413 1.42 -12.50 17.19
N TYR A 414 0.92 -11.37 17.66
CA TYR A 414 -0.39 -11.22 18.30
C TYR A 414 -0.99 -9.85 17.97
N SER A 415 -2.31 -9.73 18.03
CA SER A 415 -3.02 -8.49 17.73
C SER A 415 -3.41 -7.75 19.01
N ARG A 416 -3.56 -6.42 18.92
CA ARG A 416 -3.92 -5.55 20.04
C ARG A 416 -4.97 -4.56 19.60
N ILE A 417 -5.81 -4.14 20.54
CA ILE A 417 -6.62 -2.92 20.36
C ILE A 417 -5.98 -1.83 21.18
N LEU A 418 -5.79 -0.66 20.60
CA LEU A 418 -5.13 0.48 21.23
C LEU A 418 -6.08 1.68 21.25
N GLU A 419 -6.13 2.41 22.36
CA GLU A 419 -6.71 3.75 22.42
C GLU A 419 -5.57 4.75 22.70
N ILE A 420 -5.45 5.77 21.85
CA ILE A 420 -4.31 6.69 21.84
C ILE A 420 -4.82 8.12 21.99
N GLY A 421 -4.14 8.87 22.87
CA GLY A 421 -4.36 10.30 23.01
C GLY A 421 -3.67 11.07 21.88
N PRO A 422 -4.38 11.87 21.07
CA PRO A 422 -3.78 12.49 19.88
C PRO A 422 -2.69 13.52 20.21
N GLY A 423 -2.83 14.34 21.26
CA GLY A 423 -1.79 15.30 21.66
C GLY A 423 -0.63 14.68 22.41
N SER A 424 -0.89 13.82 23.40
CA SER A 424 0.16 13.13 24.15
C SER A 424 0.89 12.08 23.31
N LYS A 425 0.22 11.51 22.31
CA LYS A 425 0.67 10.36 21.50
C LYS A 425 0.94 9.09 22.33
N GLU A 426 0.38 9.04 23.54
CA GLU A 426 0.49 7.93 24.47
C GLU A 426 -0.64 6.92 24.25
N ILE A 427 -0.34 5.65 24.48
CA ILE A 427 -1.34 4.57 24.52
C ILE A 427 -2.04 4.67 25.88
N LEU A 428 -3.28 5.14 25.88
CA LEU A 428 -4.09 5.38 27.08
C LEU A 428 -4.80 4.11 27.57
N TRP A 429 -5.19 3.25 26.62
CA TRP A 429 -5.77 1.95 26.91
C TRP A 429 -5.30 0.93 25.88
N SER A 430 -5.21 -0.32 26.30
CA SER A 430 -4.91 -1.42 25.38
C SER A 430 -5.51 -2.75 25.83
N TYR A 431 -5.99 -3.52 24.87
CA TYR A 431 -6.32 -4.92 25.04
C TYR A 431 -5.19 -5.80 24.49
N ASN A 432 -4.87 -6.89 25.21
CA ASN A 432 -3.76 -7.84 24.97
C ASN A 432 -2.31 -7.36 25.18
N SER A 433 -2.08 -6.15 25.69
CA SER A 433 -0.71 -5.68 26.00
C SER A 433 -0.02 -6.42 27.16
N GLN A 434 -0.79 -7.12 28.00
CA GLN A 434 -0.30 -7.80 29.20
C GLN A 434 0.18 -9.26 28.94
N GLY A 435 0.37 -9.67 27.69
CA GLY A 435 0.96 -10.97 27.34
C GLY A 435 -0.01 -12.15 27.20
N ASN A 436 -1.32 -11.91 27.28
CA ASN A 436 -2.34 -12.91 26.90
C ASN A 436 -2.48 -12.95 25.36
N MET A 437 -1.64 -13.75 24.69
CA MET A 437 -1.51 -13.78 23.22
C MET A 437 -2.61 -14.60 22.50
N SER A 438 -3.78 -14.79 23.10
CA SER A 438 -4.80 -15.71 22.55
C SER A 438 -5.49 -15.21 21.27
N PHE A 439 -5.39 -13.90 20.99
CA PHE A 439 -6.01 -13.21 19.86
C PHE A 439 -4.98 -12.75 18.83
N PHE A 440 -5.17 -13.19 17.58
CA PHE A 440 -4.34 -12.76 16.46
C PHE A 440 -5.09 -12.79 15.14
N SER A 441 -5.16 -11.63 14.50
CA SER A 441 -5.55 -11.48 13.10
C SER A 441 -4.44 -10.74 12.37
N GLY A 442 -3.53 -11.47 11.71
CA GLY A 442 -2.39 -10.88 11.00
C GLY A 442 -2.78 -10.01 9.79
N ARG A 443 -4.05 -10.02 9.40
CA ARG A 443 -4.67 -9.17 8.36
C ARG A 443 -6.14 -8.93 8.71
N ALA A 444 -6.74 -7.91 8.08
CA ALA A 444 -8.13 -7.50 8.29
C ALA A 444 -8.39 -7.28 9.79
N GLY A 445 -9.64 -7.45 10.22
CA GLY A 445 -10.06 -7.18 11.57
C GLY A 445 -10.62 -5.78 11.70
N GLY A 446 -11.25 -5.56 12.85
CA GLY A 446 -11.86 -4.29 13.18
C GLY A 446 -12.19 -4.23 14.66
N CYS A 447 -12.25 -3.01 15.18
CA CYS A 447 -12.73 -2.75 16.53
C CYS A 447 -13.76 -1.61 16.52
N GLN A 448 -14.77 -1.71 17.37
CA GLN A 448 -15.79 -0.68 17.54
C GLN A 448 -15.98 -0.42 19.03
N ARG A 449 -15.77 0.82 19.47
CA ARG A 449 -16.16 1.24 20.83
C ARG A 449 -17.69 1.35 20.87
N LEU A 450 -18.31 0.62 21.78
CA LEU A 450 -19.75 0.58 21.99
C LEU A 450 -20.19 1.65 23.01
N PRO A 451 -21.47 2.07 23.02
CA PRO A 451 -21.94 3.15 23.89
C PRO A 451 -21.81 2.87 25.40
N ASN A 452 -21.81 1.60 25.83
CA ASN A 452 -21.56 1.22 27.23
C ASN A 452 -20.07 1.23 27.62
N GLY A 453 -19.16 1.63 26.72
CA GLY A 453 -17.72 1.65 26.95
C GLY A 453 -17.00 0.35 26.58
N ASN A 454 -17.73 -0.73 26.30
CA ASN A 454 -17.14 -1.98 25.83
C ASN A 454 -16.60 -1.83 24.41
N THR A 455 -15.76 -2.77 23.98
CA THR A 455 -15.21 -2.79 22.63
C THR A 455 -15.55 -4.10 21.93
N LEU A 456 -16.25 -4.03 20.80
CA LEU A 456 -16.44 -5.16 19.89
C LEU A 456 -15.20 -5.33 19.03
N ILE A 457 -14.74 -6.57 18.85
CA ILE A 457 -13.49 -6.90 18.16
C ILE A 457 -13.74 -8.04 17.18
N THR A 458 -13.34 -7.85 15.92
CA THR A 458 -13.37 -8.88 14.86
C THR A 458 -11.99 -9.53 14.70
N GLU A 459 -11.85 -10.81 15.05
CA GLU A 459 -10.71 -11.68 14.74
C GLU A 459 -10.94 -12.40 13.39
N SER A 460 -10.65 -11.72 12.28
CA SER A 460 -11.01 -12.18 10.94
C SER A 460 -10.49 -13.59 10.61
N HIS A 461 -9.22 -13.90 10.90
CA HIS A 461 -8.63 -15.19 10.54
C HIS A 461 -9.27 -16.42 11.22
N LYS A 462 -10.01 -16.21 12.32
CA LYS A 462 -10.78 -17.26 13.00
C LYS A 462 -12.29 -17.15 12.77
N SER A 463 -12.73 -16.12 12.04
CA SER A 463 -14.14 -15.72 11.92
C SER A 463 -14.82 -15.62 13.29
N HIS A 464 -14.10 -15.06 14.24
CA HIS A 464 -14.51 -14.92 15.63
C HIS A 464 -14.68 -13.43 15.94
N VAL A 465 -15.79 -13.06 16.54
CA VAL A 465 -16.10 -11.69 16.95
C VAL A 465 -16.46 -11.72 18.42
N PHE A 466 -15.92 -10.81 19.22
CA PHE A 466 -16.15 -10.80 20.65
C PHE A 466 -16.16 -9.39 21.22
N GLU A 467 -16.89 -9.21 22.31
CA GLU A 467 -17.01 -7.97 23.04
C GLU A 467 -16.25 -8.06 24.35
N VAL A 468 -15.42 -7.06 24.62
CA VAL A 468 -14.68 -6.94 25.88
C VAL A 468 -15.11 -5.71 26.66
N THR A 469 -15.17 -5.85 27.98
CA THR A 469 -15.26 -4.69 28.88
C THR A 469 -13.96 -3.88 28.87
N GLU A 470 -13.98 -2.68 29.43
CA GLU A 470 -12.77 -1.86 29.63
C GLU A 470 -11.67 -2.60 30.41
N ARG A 471 -12.06 -3.53 31.30
CA ARG A 471 -11.14 -4.37 32.07
C ARG A 471 -10.65 -5.61 31.32
N GLY A 472 -11.10 -5.81 30.07
CA GLY A 472 -10.70 -6.94 29.23
C GLY A 472 -11.49 -8.23 29.47
N GLU A 473 -12.60 -8.21 30.22
CA GLU A 473 -13.48 -9.37 30.35
C GLU A 473 -14.26 -9.59 29.05
N ILE A 474 -14.19 -10.79 28.46
CA ILE A 474 -15.06 -11.18 27.35
C ILE A 474 -16.48 -11.41 27.89
N VAL A 475 -17.43 -10.64 27.36
CA VAL A 475 -18.84 -10.66 27.78
C VAL A 475 -19.80 -11.11 26.69
N TRP A 476 -19.33 -11.13 25.45
CA TRP A 476 -20.03 -11.74 24.33
C TRP A 476 -19.01 -12.30 23.33
N SER A 477 -19.30 -13.45 22.71
CA SER A 477 -18.42 -14.06 21.71
C SER A 477 -19.23 -14.88 20.72
N PHE A 478 -18.93 -14.69 19.44
CA PHE A 478 -19.58 -15.27 18.29
C PHE A 478 -18.55 -15.85 17.33
N ILE A 479 -18.80 -17.05 16.84
CA ILE A 479 -18.01 -17.70 15.79
C ILE A 479 -18.92 -17.95 14.60
N ASN A 480 -18.51 -17.50 13.41
CA ASN A 480 -19.34 -17.58 12.20
C ASN A 480 -19.90 -19.00 11.98
N PRO A 481 -21.23 -19.21 12.05
CA PRO A 481 -21.84 -20.51 11.82
C PRO A 481 -21.91 -20.88 10.34
N LEU A 482 -21.74 -19.92 9.43
CA LEU A 482 -21.76 -20.16 8.00
C LEU A 482 -20.64 -21.13 7.59
N GLN A 483 -21.03 -22.22 6.93
CA GLN A 483 -20.11 -23.16 6.32
C GLN A 483 -20.43 -23.30 4.84
N ILE A 484 -19.41 -23.11 4.01
CA ILE A 484 -19.49 -23.22 2.57
C ILE A 484 -18.43 -24.21 2.12
N LYS A 485 -18.85 -25.30 1.46
CA LYS A 485 -17.95 -26.38 0.99
C LYS A 485 -16.99 -26.85 2.11
N ASN A 486 -17.52 -27.05 3.31
CA ASN A 486 -16.80 -27.45 4.54
C ASN A 486 -15.72 -26.45 5.02
N LYS A 487 -15.79 -25.19 4.58
CA LYS A 487 -14.91 -24.10 5.02
C LYS A 487 -15.74 -22.97 5.62
N ARG A 488 -15.16 -22.27 6.60
CA ARG A 488 -15.80 -21.12 7.27
C ARG A 488 -15.36 -19.83 6.59
N PRO A 489 -16.28 -19.00 6.05
CA PRO A 489 -15.94 -17.70 5.49
C PRO A 489 -15.31 -16.79 6.54
N VAL A 490 -14.26 -16.05 6.17
CA VAL A 490 -13.68 -14.99 6.99
C VAL A 490 -14.70 -13.86 7.18
N ILE A 491 -14.85 -13.41 8.43
CA ILE A 491 -15.50 -12.13 8.72
C ILE A 491 -14.46 -11.03 8.53
N TYR A 492 -14.57 -10.23 7.47
CA TYR A 492 -13.66 -9.10 7.25
C TYR A 492 -13.82 -8.06 8.37
N ARG A 493 -15.07 -7.68 8.63
CA ARG A 493 -15.49 -6.81 9.71
C ARG A 493 -16.93 -7.11 10.08
N MET A 494 -17.21 -7.19 11.38
CA MET A 494 -18.56 -7.17 11.92
C MET A 494 -18.75 -5.89 12.73
N MET A 495 -19.88 -5.23 12.52
CA MET A 495 -20.28 -4.02 13.25
C MET A 495 -21.56 -4.28 14.02
N ARG A 496 -21.62 -3.81 15.27
CA ARG A 496 -22.89 -3.78 16.01
C ARG A 496 -23.64 -2.52 15.66
N ILE A 497 -24.91 -2.66 15.31
CA ILE A 497 -25.78 -1.52 15.05
C ILE A 497 -26.08 -0.84 16.38
N THR A 498 -25.49 0.33 16.56
CA THR A 498 -25.62 1.14 17.79
C THR A 498 -26.55 2.33 17.61
N ASP A 499 -26.82 2.71 16.36
CA ASP A 499 -27.68 3.83 16.01
C ASP A 499 -29.16 3.49 16.30
N PRO A 500 -29.87 4.30 17.10
CA PRO A 500 -31.27 4.06 17.44
C PRO A 500 -32.22 4.12 16.24
N GLU A 501 -31.97 4.99 15.26
CA GLU A 501 -32.84 5.15 14.09
C GLU A 501 -32.74 3.92 13.18
N ILE A 502 -31.51 3.46 12.91
CA ILE A 502 -31.28 2.22 12.15
C ILE A 502 -31.93 1.02 12.87
N ARG A 503 -31.81 0.94 14.20
CA ARG A 503 -32.46 -0.13 14.98
C ARG A 503 -33.97 -0.10 14.86
N SER A 504 -34.58 1.08 14.97
CA SER A 504 -36.04 1.23 14.81
C SER A 504 -36.49 0.82 13.41
N GLN A 505 -35.68 1.10 12.39
CA GLN A 505 -35.99 0.72 11.01
C GLN A 505 -35.87 -0.79 10.79
N ILE A 506 -34.87 -1.45 11.39
CA ILE A 506 -34.73 -2.92 11.39
C ILE A 506 -35.97 -3.55 12.05
N GLU A 507 -36.38 -3.08 13.23
CA GLU A 507 -37.57 -3.57 13.95
C GLU A 507 -38.84 -3.41 13.11
N LYS A 508 -39.01 -2.25 12.47
CA LYS A 508 -40.12 -1.98 11.55
C LYS A 508 -40.12 -2.97 10.38
N ASN A 509 -39.00 -3.12 9.67
CA ASN A 509 -38.91 -3.99 8.51
C ASN A 509 -39.21 -5.45 8.89
N MET A 510 -38.68 -5.94 10.02
CA MET A 510 -38.99 -7.29 10.52
C MET A 510 -40.47 -7.49 10.83
N SER A 511 -41.18 -6.45 11.26
CA SER A 511 -42.62 -6.53 11.55
C SER A 511 -43.50 -6.52 10.29
N GLU A 512 -42.99 -6.00 9.18
CA GLU A 512 -43.70 -5.92 7.89
C GLU A 512 -43.47 -7.17 7.02
N THR A 513 -42.37 -7.89 7.22
CA THR A 513 -42.06 -9.15 6.50
C THR A 513 -42.66 -10.41 7.15
N ASN A 514 -43.08 -10.34 8.42
CA ASN A 514 -43.78 -11.43 9.14
C ASN A 514 -45.29 -11.31 8.99
#